data_AF-A0A2A2CZ58-F1
#
_entry.id   AF-A0A2A2CZ58-F1
#
_cell.length_a   1.000
_cell.length_b   1.000
_cell.length_c   1.000
_cell.angle_alpha   90.00
_cell.angle_beta   90.00
_cell.angle_gamma   90.00
#
_symmetry.space_group_name_H-M   'P 1'
#
loop_
_entity.id
_entity.type
_entity.pdbx_description
1 polymer ?
#
loop_
_entity_poly.entity_id
_entity_poly.type
_entity_poly.pdbx_seq_one_letter_code
_entity_poly.pdbx_strand_id
1 'polypeptide(L)' 'MGKGKAKAKQMKGQLKESAGRAMDDKRLEAEGRGEKAVGKAQEAAEKVKRNFKH' A
#
# COMPACT_ATOMS: atom_id res chain seq x y z
N MET A 1 -7.43 -3.45 12.98
CA MET A 1 -8.03 -2.77 11.80
C MET A 1 -8.46 -3.84 10.81
N GLY A 2 -9.74 -3.89 10.41
CA GLY A 2 -10.28 -4.99 9.61
C GLY A 2 -9.60 -5.12 8.24
N LYS A 3 -9.38 -6.37 7.80
CA LYS A 3 -8.75 -6.74 6.52
C LYS A 3 -9.32 -5.98 5.30
N GLY A 4 -10.59 -5.55 5.37
CA GLY A 4 -11.22 -4.71 4.35
C GLY A 4 -10.56 -3.34 4.15
N LYS A 5 -10.07 -2.68 5.21
CA LYS A 5 -9.40 -1.36 5.09
C LYS A 5 -8.03 -1.46 4.43
N ALA A 6 -7.28 -2.53 4.73
CA ALA A 6 -5.98 -2.77 4.10
C ALA A 6 -6.13 -3.04 2.60
N LYS A 7 -7.10 -3.89 2.21
CA LYS A 7 -7.41 -4.19 0.81
C LYS A 7 -7.89 -2.95 0.05
N ALA A 8 -8.77 -2.15 0.67
CA ALA A 8 -9.24 -0.90 0.09
C ALA A 8 -8.10 0.11 -0.14
N LYS A 9 -7.18 0.23 0.83
CA LYS A 9 -6.01 1.13 0.72
C LYS A 9 -5.05 0.67 -0.38
N GLN A 10 -4.84 -0.63 -0.51
CA GLN A 10 -4.01 -1.22 -1.56
C GLN A 10 -4.60 -0.98 -2.96
N MET A 11 -5.92 -1.14 -3.09
CA MET A 11 -6.66 -0.89 -4.33
C MET A 11 -6.66 0.60 -4.69
N LYS A 12 -6.82 1.50 -3.71
CA LYS A 12 -6.69 2.95 -3.89
C LYS A 12 -5.29 3.35 -4.35
N GLY A 13 -4.24 2.75 -3.78
CA GLY A 13 -2.85 2.98 -4.20
C GLY A 13 -2.57 2.50 -5.62
N GLN A 14 -3.10 1.33 -6.02
CA GLN A 14 -3.05 0.87 -7.41
C GLN A 14 -3.76 1.82 -8.37
N LEU A 15 -4.96 2.29 -8.00
CA LEU A 15 -5.71 3.24 -8.83
C LEU A 15 -4.94 4.55 -9.00
N LYS A 16 -4.35 5.10 -7.93
CA LYS A 16 -3.50 6.31 -8.00
C LYS A 16 -2.27 6.11 -8.88
N GLU A 17 -1.61 4.96 -8.78
CA GLU A 17 -0.45 4.62 -9.60
C GLU A 17 -0.82 4.54 -11.09
N SER A 18 -1.89 3.81 -11.41
CA SER A 18 -2.36 3.67 -12.79
C SER A 18 -2.89 4.98 -13.35
N ALA A 19 -3.63 5.76 -12.57
CA ALA A 19 -4.14 7.06 -12.99
C ALA A 19 -3.00 8.08 -13.19
N GLY A 20 -2.03 8.11 -12.27
CA GLY A 20 -0.83 8.94 -12.41
C GLY A 20 -0.02 8.58 -13.65
N ARG A 21 0.16 7.29 -13.93
CA ARG A 21 0.84 6.84 -15.15
C ARG A 21 0.06 7.18 -16.41
N ALA A 22 -1.27 7.04 -16.39
CA ALA A 22 -2.11 7.35 -17.54
C ALA A 22 -2.20 8.85 -17.84
N MET A 23 -2.12 9.69 -16.80
CA MET A 23 -2.18 11.15 -16.91
C MET A 23 -0.79 11.84 -16.90
N ASP A 24 0.30 11.07 -16.91
CA ASP A 24 1.69 11.55 -16.71
C ASP A 24 1.87 12.39 -15.42
N ASP A 25 1.02 12.17 -14.42
CA ASP A 25 1.08 12.84 -13.12
C ASP A 25 2.00 12.08 -12.16
N LYS A 26 3.24 12.56 -12.07
CA LYS A 26 4.28 12.00 -11.20
C LYS A 26 3.92 12.04 -9.71
N ARG A 27 3.07 12.98 -9.26
CA ARG A 27 2.66 13.04 -7.84
C ARG A 27 1.70 11.91 -7.51
N LEU A 28 0.72 11.67 -8.38
CA LEU A 28 -0.23 10.56 -8.24
C LEU A 28 0.47 9.19 -8.30
N GLU A 29 1.44 9.01 -9.21
CA GLU A 29 2.23 7.79 -9.27
C GLU A 29 3.05 7.57 -7.98
N ALA A 30 3.71 8.63 -7.50
CA ALA A 30 4.51 8.58 -6.27
C ALA A 30 3.66 8.31 -5.02
N GLU A 31 2.47 8.90 -4.91
CA GLU A 31 1.53 8.61 -3.82
C GLU A 31 1.07 7.15 -3.84
N GLY A 32 0.70 6.62 -5.02
CA GLY A 32 0.28 5.23 -5.17
C GLY A 32 1.38 4.23 -4.79
N ARG A 33 2.62 4.49 -5.22
CA ARG A 33 3.79 3.70 -4.83
C ARG A 33 4.12 3.82 -3.34
N GLY A 34 4.07 5.02 -2.79
CA GLY A 34 4.31 5.27 -1.37
C GLY A 34 3.34 4.52 -0.47
N GLU A 35 2.04 4.58 -0.78
CA GLU A 35 1.01 3.86 -0.02
C GLU A 35 1.21 2.32 -0.09
N LYS A 36 1.60 1.78 -1.25
CA LYS A 36 1.93 0.35 -1.39
C LYS A 36 3.16 -0.06 -0.56
N ALA A 37 4.22 0.75 -0.59
CA ALA A 37 5.46 0.47 0.13
C ALA A 37 5.23 0.46 1.65
N VAL A 38 4.50 1.45 2.17
CA VAL A 38 4.12 1.52 3.60
C VAL A 38 3.24 0.34 3.99
N GLY A 39 2.28 -0.05 3.14
CA GLY A 39 1.43 -1.22 3.38
C GLY A 39 2.24 -2.52 3.50
N LYS A 40 3.16 -2.77 2.55
CA LYS A 40 4.05 -3.94 2.60
C LYS A 40 4.96 -3.92 3.82
N ALA A 41 5.49 -2.76 4.19
CA ALA A 41 6.34 -2.62 5.36
C ALA A 41 5.58 -2.92 6.66
N GLN A 42 4.34 -2.43 6.80
CA GLN A 42 3.49 -2.77 7.94
C GLN A 42 3.16 -4.25 7.99
N GLU A 43 2.79 -4.85 6.86
CA GLU A 43 2.44 -6.26 6.80
C GLU A 43 3.65 -7.16 7.14
N ALA A 44 4.84 -6.82 6.63
CA ALA A 44 6.08 -7.49 6.97
C ALA A 44 6.43 -7.34 8.47
N ALA A 45 6.31 -6.14 9.01
CA ALA A 45 6.56 -5.88 10.43
C ALA A 45 5.57 -6.63 11.34
N GLU A 46 4.28 -6.69 10.97
CA GLU A 46 3.27 -7.48 11.68
C GLU A 46 3.56 -8.98 11.59
N LYS A 47 3.96 -9.48 10.41
CA LYS A 47 4.32 -10.89 10.22
C LYS A 47 5.53 -11.26 11.08
N VAL A 48 6.58 -10.44 11.07
CA VAL A 48 7.76 -10.60 11.92
C VAL A 48 7.35 -10.61 13.40
N LYS A 49 6.60 -9.62 13.88
CA LYS A 49 6.11 -9.59 15.27
C LYS A 49 5.30 -10.83 15.65
N ARG A 50 4.47 -11.33 14.72
CA ARG A 50 3.67 -12.55 14.94
C ARG A 50 4.54 -13.80 15.03
N ASN A 51 5.59 -13.91 14.21
CA ASN A 51 6.54 -15.01 14.24
C ASN A 51 7.43 -15.01 15.50
N PHE A 52 7.77 -13.84 16.05
CA PHE A 52 8.55 -13.72 17.30
C PHE A 52 7.72 -13.92 18.58
N LYS A 53 6.39 -13.92 18.49
CA LYS A 53 5.48 -14.04 19.63
C LYS A 53 4.91 -15.46 19.77
N HIS A 54 5.57 -16.47 19.18
CA HIS A 54 5.24 -17.88 19.35
C HIS A 54 5.95 -18.47 20.57
#